data_AF-A0A151H145-F1
#
_entry.id   AF-A0A151H145-F1
#
_cell.length_a   1.000
_cell.length_b   1.000
_cell.length_c   1.000
_cell.angle_alpha   90.00
_cell.angle_beta   90.00
_cell.angle_gamma   90.00
#
_symmetry.space_group_name_H-M   'P 1'
#
loop_
_entity.id
_entity.type
_entity.pdbx_description
1 polymer ?
#
loop_
_entity_poly.entity_id
_entity_poly.type
_entity_poly.pdbx_seq_one_letter_code
_entity_poly.pdbx_strand_id
1 'polypeptide(L)'
;ACMSVAGSLWRNGIAAEFFYGAGAKLKKQMDMACQRRIPLLVILGEEELKRNTAKVRQLWYDDDVKRPDTNGEGSAGEKEEEVSLDQLPQVIKAYFCQHGTTLERMKRRVFDTAAVVNADGA
;
A
#
# COMPACT_ATOMS: atom_id res chain seq x y z
N ALA A 1 15.08 4.94 11.72
CA ALA A 1 14.11 5.67 10.89
C ALA A 1 12.79 4.91 10.71
N CYS A 2 12.80 3.73 10.05
CA CYS A 2 11.56 2.99 9.72
C CYS A 2 10.64 2.71 10.91
N MET A 3 11.20 2.31 12.06
CA MET A 3 10.41 2.07 13.27
C MET A 3 9.73 3.33 13.83
N SER A 4 10.37 4.50 13.71
CA SER A 4 9.78 5.78 14.14
C SER A 4 8.63 6.20 13.23
N VAL A 5 8.83 6.07 11.91
CA VAL A 5 7.79 6.35 10.91
C VAL A 5 6.60 5.41 11.08
N ALA A 6 6.85 4.10 11.22
CA ALA A 6 5.81 3.12 11.51
C ALA A 6 5.07 3.46 12.82
N GLY A 7 5.80 3.83 13.87
CA GLY A 7 5.20 4.30 15.12
C GLY A 7 4.31 5.52 14.96
N SER A 8 4.67 6.47 14.09
CA SER A 8 3.83 7.63 13.76
C SER A 8 2.53 7.21 13.07
N LEU A 9 2.61 6.26 12.14
CA LEU A 9 1.43 5.70 11.46
C LEU A 9 0.52 4.96 12.44
N TRP A 10 1.08 4.15 13.34
CA TRP A 10 0.32 3.42 14.36
C TRP A 10 -0.41 4.36 15.33
N ARG A 11 0.26 5.41 15.82
CA ARG A 11 -0.39 6.44 16.65
C ARG A 11 -1.54 7.15 15.95
N ASN A 12 -1.52 7.16 14.62
CA ASN A 12 -2.57 7.71 13.78
C ASN A 12 -3.66 6.70 13.39
N GLY A 13 -3.63 5.47 13.93
CA GLY A 13 -4.60 4.42 13.62
C GLY A 13 -4.39 3.75 12.26
N ILE A 14 -3.21 3.93 11.65
CA ILE A 14 -2.86 3.33 10.36
C ILE A 14 -2.07 2.06 10.63
N ALA A 15 -2.61 0.91 10.21
CA ALA A 15 -1.87 -0.34 10.26
C ALA A 15 -0.70 -0.28 9.26
N ALA A 16 0.52 -0.46 9.76
CA ALA A 16 1.74 -0.41 8.97
C ALA A 16 2.71 -1.49 9.45
N GLU A 17 3.52 -2.01 8.54
CA GLU A 17 4.61 -2.93 8.83
C GLU A 17 5.85 -2.50 8.07
N PHE A 18 7.03 -2.83 8.58
CA PHE A 18 8.29 -2.58 7.91
C PHE A 18 9.11 -3.87 7.82
N PHE A 19 9.99 -3.93 6.84
CA PHE A 19 10.79 -5.13 6.58
C PHE A 19 11.95 -5.24 7.60
N TYR A 20 12.06 -6.39 8.28
CA TYR A 20 13.07 -6.67 9.31
C TYR A 20 14.26 -7.45 8.74
N GLY A 21 15.02 -6.85 7.83
CA GLY A 21 16.25 -7.47 7.35
C GLY A 21 17.25 -6.44 6.83
N ALA A 22 18.44 -6.44 7.42
CA ALA A 22 19.53 -5.57 7.01
C ALA A 22 19.96 -5.90 5.57
N GLY A 23 20.17 -4.88 4.74
CA GLY A 23 20.69 -5.03 3.37
C GLY A 23 19.75 -5.70 2.37
N ALA A 24 18.48 -5.94 2.70
CA ALA A 24 17.53 -6.52 1.76
C ALA A 24 17.21 -5.54 0.62
N LYS A 25 17.43 -5.99 -0.62
CA LYS A 25 17.11 -5.23 -1.84
C LYS A 25 15.64 -4.82 -1.87
N LEU A 26 15.36 -3.64 -2.41
CA LEU A 26 14.00 -3.08 -2.53
C LEU A 26 13.01 -4.08 -3.14
N LYS A 27 13.41 -4.80 -4.20
CA LYS A 27 12.58 -5.85 -4.83
C LYS A 27 12.03 -6.85 -3.82
N LYS A 28 12.87 -7.37 -2.92
CA LYS A 28 12.45 -8.35 -1.89
C LYS A 28 11.47 -7.76 -0.88
N GLN A 29 11.64 -6.48 -0.55
CA GLN A 29 10.72 -5.78 0.34
C GLN A 29 9.35 -5.55 -0.33
N MET A 30 9.37 -5.20 -1.62
CA MET A 30 8.17 -5.07 -2.45
C MET A 30 7.44 -6.41 -2.61
N ASP A 31 8.18 -7.49 -2.90
CA ASP A 31 7.62 -8.84 -3.03
C ASP A 31 6.87 -9.25 -1.75
N MET A 32 7.43 -8.94 -0.58
CA MET A 32 6.78 -9.18 0.71
C MET A 32 5.50 -8.35 0.88
N ALA A 33 5.53 -7.06 0.55
CA ALA A 33 4.37 -6.20 0.59
C ALA A 33 3.25 -6.68 -0.36
N CYS A 34 3.62 -7.16 -1.55
CA CYS A 34 2.71 -7.76 -2.51
C CYS A 34 2.09 -9.06 -2.01
N GLN A 35 2.89 -9.97 -1.45
CA GLN A 35 2.40 -11.22 -0.86
C GLN A 35 1.38 -10.97 0.26
N ARG A 36 1.59 -9.91 1.05
CA ARG A 36 0.70 -9.49 2.14
C ARG A 36 -0.47 -8.63 1.68
N ARG A 37 -0.62 -8.39 0.36
CA ARG A 37 -1.68 -7.55 -0.21
C ARG A 37 -1.71 -6.14 0.39
N ILE A 38 -0.53 -5.58 0.66
CA ILE A 38 -0.39 -4.22 1.17
C ILE A 38 -0.59 -3.25 0.00
N PRO A 39 -1.55 -2.31 0.08
CA PRO A 39 -1.89 -1.44 -1.04
C PRO A 39 -0.91 -0.28 -1.26
N LEU A 40 -0.20 0.13 -0.20
CA LEU A 40 0.71 1.27 -0.19
C LEU A 40 2.07 0.87 0.36
N LEU A 41 3.13 1.36 -0.29
CA LEU A 41 4.51 1.24 0.13
C LEU A 41 5.04 2.62 0.50
N VAL A 42 5.63 2.74 1.68
CA VAL A 42 6.39 3.92 2.09
C VAL A 42 7.86 3.60 1.98
N ILE A 43 8.56 4.32 1.10
CA ILE A 43 9.98 4.13 0.80
C ILE A 43 10.78 5.21 1.52
N LEU A 44 11.76 4.78 2.30
CA LEU A 44 12.67 5.63 3.09
C LEU A 44 14.10 5.36 2.66
N GLY A 45 14.65 6.17 1.75
CA GLY A 45 16.07 6.17 1.40
C GLY A 45 16.86 7.18 2.23
N GLU A 46 18.19 7.14 2.11
CA GLU A 46 19.07 8.07 2.84
C GLU A 46 18.79 9.53 2.47
N GLU A 47 18.52 9.80 1.19
CA GLU A 47 18.27 11.14 0.68
C GLU A 47 16.91 11.68 1.14
N GLU A 48 15.87 10.85 1.12
CA GLU A 48 14.54 11.21 1.64
C GLU A 48 14.60 11.49 3.15
N LEU A 49 15.34 10.68 3.91
CA LEU A 49 15.53 10.91 5.34
C LEU A 49 16.29 12.21 5.64
N LYS A 50 17.29 12.59 4.83
CA LYS A 50 17.97 13.89 4.96
C LYS A 50 17.01 15.06 4.71
N ARG A 51 16.04 14.89 3.80
CA ARG A 51 15.01 15.91 3.48
C ARG A 51 13.79 15.86 4.41
N ASN A 52 13.73 14.94 5.36
CA ASN A 52 12.53 14.69 6.18
C ASN A 52 11.28 14.37 5.33
N THR A 53 11.48 13.65 4.22
CA THR A 53 10.43 13.19 3.31
C THR A 53 10.41 11.66 3.20
N ALA A 54 9.38 11.13 2.57
CA ALA A 54 9.25 9.74 2.17
C ALA A 54 8.60 9.69 0.78
N LYS A 55 8.89 8.63 0.03
CA LYS A 55 8.16 8.35 -1.21
C LYS A 55 7.04 7.38 -0.92
N VAL A 56 5.82 7.74 -1.30
CA VAL A 56 4.65 6.87 -1.22
C VAL A 56 4.39 6.30 -2.59
N ARG A 57 4.39 4.97 -2.68
CA ARG A 57 4.12 4.23 -3.90
C ARG A 57 2.91 3.33 -3.69
N GLN A 58 2.01 3.39 -4.65
CA GLN A 58 0.89 2.47 -4.74
C GLN A 58 1.36 1.12 -5.29
N LEU A 59 0.86 0.03 -4.71
CA LEU A 59 1.21 -1.33 -5.12
C LEU A 59 0.01 -2.09 -5.68
N TRP A 60 -1.19 -1.81 -5.19
CA TRP A 60 -2.40 -2.56 -5.55
C TRP A 60 -3.62 -1.66 -5.54
N TYR A 61 -4.39 -1.72 -6.63
CA TYR A 61 -5.74 -1.15 -6.65
C TYR A 61 -6.85 -2.07 -7.10
N ASP A 62 -6.54 -3.11 -7.86
CA ASP A 62 -7.56 -3.92 -8.50
C ASP A 62 -7.17 -5.39 -8.46
N ASP A 63 -8.15 -6.27 -8.23
CA ASP A 63 -7.92 -7.73 -8.30
C ASP A 63 -7.80 -8.19 -9.77
N ASP A 64 -8.37 -7.41 -10.70
CA ASP A 64 -8.42 -7.72 -12.13
C ASP A 64 -7.19 -7.19 -12.90
N VAL A 65 -6.38 -6.32 -12.29
CA VAL A 65 -5.09 -5.90 -12.86
C VAL A 65 -4.08 -7.02 -12.60
N LYS A 66 -3.65 -7.65 -13.70
CA LYS A 66 -2.68 -8.74 -13.75
C LYS A 66 -1.52 -8.46 -12.80
N ARG A 67 -1.25 -9.39 -11.87
CA ARG A 67 -0.09 -9.30 -10.98
C ARG A 67 1.13 -9.03 -11.84
N PRO A 68 1.96 -8.02 -11.53
CA PRO A 68 3.18 -7.80 -12.29
C PRO A 68 4.01 -9.09 -12.25
N ASP A 69 4.21 -9.69 -13.42
CA ASP A 69 5.01 -10.89 -13.57
C ASP A 69 6.41 -10.64 -13.00
N THR A 70 6.89 -11.54 -12.15
CA THR A 70 8.08 -11.37 -11.29
C THR A 70 9.42 -11.32 -12.06
N ASN A 71 9.38 -11.13 -13.39
CA ASN A 71 10.53 -11.24 -14.29
C ASN A 71 10.75 -10.02 -15.22
N GLY A 72 9.98 -8.94 -15.08
CA GLY A 72 10.24 -7.68 -15.78
C GLY A 72 11.01 -6.68 -14.92
N GLU A 73 12.23 -6.34 -15.32
CA GLU A 73 12.80 -5.03 -15.00
C GLU A 73 11.89 -3.97 -15.63
N GLY A 74 11.09 -3.30 -14.79
CA GLY A 74 10.39 -2.07 -15.15
C GLY A 74 9.18 -2.23 -16.07
N SER A 75 7.99 -2.17 -15.49
CA SER A 75 6.89 -1.34 -16.03
C SER A 75 6.00 -0.98 -14.85
N ALA A 76 6.10 0.24 -14.32
CA ALA A 76 5.53 1.45 -14.91
C ALA A 76 4.00 1.43 -14.78
N GLY A 77 3.58 1.64 -13.55
CA GLY A 77 2.27 2.16 -13.20
C GLY A 77 2.41 2.72 -11.80
N GLU A 78 1.87 3.91 -11.58
CA GLU A 78 1.65 4.55 -10.29
C GLU A 78 2.82 5.41 -9.76
N LYS A 79 2.61 6.73 -9.90
CA LYS A 79 3.41 7.84 -9.37
C LYS A 79 3.94 7.53 -7.97
N GLU A 80 5.25 7.59 -7.80
CA GLU A 80 5.84 7.81 -6.48
C GLU A 80 5.62 9.28 -6.13
N GLU A 81 4.87 9.53 -5.06
CA GLU A 81 4.66 10.88 -4.55
C GLU A 81 5.64 11.12 -3.38
N GLU A 82 6.44 12.18 -3.47
CA GLU A 82 7.29 12.61 -2.35
C GLU A 82 6.44 13.40 -1.35
N VAL A 83 6.38 12.92 -0.11
CA VAL A 83 5.54 13.44 0.96
C VAL A 83 6.41 13.72 2.18
N SER A 84 6.16 14.84 2.87
CA SER A 84 6.81 15.12 4.15
C SER A 84 6.42 14.10 5.23
N LEU A 85 7.37 13.68 6.07
CA LEU A 85 7.09 12.72 7.15
C LEU A 85 6.01 13.21 8.13
N ASP A 86 5.86 14.52 8.30
CA ASP A 86 4.83 15.13 9.14
C ASP A 86 3.41 15.07 8.54
N GLN A 87 3.33 15.02 7.20
CA GLN A 87 2.08 14.95 6.45
C GLN A 87 1.72 13.53 5.98
N LEU A 88 2.65 12.58 6.15
CA LEU A 88 2.51 11.21 5.70
C LEU A 88 1.24 10.52 6.24
N PRO A 89 0.87 10.62 7.54
CA PRO A 89 -0.36 10.02 8.04
C PRO A 89 -1.62 10.60 7.38
N GLN A 90 -1.65 11.91 7.13
CA GLN A 90 -2.78 12.61 6.51
C GLN A 90 -2.94 12.16 5.06
N VAL A 91 -1.84 12.07 4.30
CA VAL A 91 -1.85 11.61 2.91
C VAL A 91 -2.36 10.17 2.81
N ILE A 92 -1.84 9.27 3.66
CA ILE A 92 -2.28 7.87 3.66
C ILE A 92 -3.77 7.75 4.03
N LYS A 93 -4.25 8.53 5.01
CA LYS A 93 -5.68 8.57 5.37
C LYS A 93 -6.53 9.09 4.20
N ALA A 94 -6.13 10.20 3.58
CA ALA A 94 -6.85 10.79 2.45
C ALA A 94 -6.97 9.79 1.29
N TYR A 95 -5.89 9.07 1.00
CA TYR A 95 -5.90 7.98 0.04
C TYR A 95 -6.93 6.91 0.41
N PHE A 96 -6.92 6.39 1.64
CA PHE A 96 -7.89 5.37 2.05
C PHE A 96 -9.33 5.88 2.11
N CYS A 97 -9.55 7.19 2.32
CA CYS A 97 -10.87 7.81 2.21
C CYS A 97 -11.39 7.83 0.77
N GLN A 98 -10.53 8.14 -0.21
CA GLN A 98 -10.93 8.20 -1.62
C GLN A 98 -11.20 6.81 -2.21
N HIS A 99 -10.49 5.80 -1.71
CA HIS A 99 -10.36 4.52 -2.39
C HIS A 99 -10.85 3.32 -1.58
N GLY A 100 -11.16 3.52 -0.30
CA GLY A 100 -11.54 2.47 0.62
C GLY A 100 -10.35 1.61 1.08
N THR A 101 -10.55 0.97 2.23
CA THR A 101 -9.57 0.04 2.80
C THR A 101 -9.65 -1.33 2.13
N THR A 102 -8.62 -2.16 2.31
CA THR A 102 -8.65 -3.57 1.88
C THR A 102 -9.85 -4.33 2.45
N LEU A 103 -10.24 -4.02 3.70
CA LEU A 103 -11.41 -4.63 4.34
C LEU A 103 -12.72 -4.24 3.64
N GLU A 104 -12.90 -2.94 3.35
CA GLU A 104 -14.11 -2.45 2.68
C GLU A 104 -14.24 -3.05 1.28
N ARG A 105 -13.12 -3.22 0.57
CA ARG A 105 -13.10 -3.93 -0.72
C ARG A 105 -13.45 -5.41 -0.58
N MET A 106 -12.89 -6.10 0.41
CA MET A 106 -13.21 -7.51 0.67
C MET A 106 -14.70 -7.68 1.00
N LYS A 107 -15.25 -6.80 1.85
CA LYS A 107 -16.68 -6.80 2.17
C LYS A 107 -17.53 -6.60 0.92
N ARG A 108 -17.21 -5.62 0.08
CA ARG A 108 -17.92 -5.41 -1.19
C ARG A 108 -17.89 -6.68 -2.04
N ARG A 109 -16.74 -7.34 -2.20
CA ARG A 109 -16.70 -8.58 -2.98
C ARG A 109 -17.56 -9.69 -2.39
N VAL A 110 -17.46 -9.93 -1.09
CA VAL A 110 -18.14 -11.07 -0.46
C VAL A 110 -19.64 -10.84 -0.34
N PHE A 111 -20.06 -9.63 0.01
CA PHE A 111 -21.47 -9.33 0.30
C PHE A 111 -22.24 -8.78 -0.90
N ASP A 112 -21.59 -8.09 -1.85
CA ASP A 112 -22.27 -7.54 -3.05
C ASP A 112 -22.46 -8.63 -4.13
N THR A 113 -21.53 -9.59 -4.23
CA THR A 113 -21.72 -10.79 -5.08
C THR A 113 -22.92 -11.63 -4.63
N ALA A 114 -23.32 -11.59 -3.35
CA ALA A 114 -24.49 -12.31 -2.86
C ALA A 114 -25.84 -11.70 -3.33
N ALA A 115 -25.85 -10.44 -3.79
CA ALA A 115 -27.06 -9.79 -4.29
C ALA A 115 -27.43 -10.23 -5.72
N VAL A 116 -26.43 -10.49 -6.58
CA VAL A 116 -26.66 -10.87 -7.98
C VAL A 116 -27.21 -12.30 -8.12
N VAL A 117 -26.83 -13.23 -7.24
CA VAL A 117 -27.29 -14.63 -7.34
C VAL A 117 -28.77 -14.80 -6.96
N ASN A 118 -29.35 -13.88 -6.19
CA ASN A 118 -30.75 -13.95 -5.77
C ASN A 118 -31.73 -13.27 -6.74
N ALA A 119 -31.25 -12.64 -7.81
CA ALA A 119 -32.10 -11.92 -8.78
C ALA A 119 -32.42 -12.74 -10.05
N ASP A 120 -31.70 -13.84 -10.31
CA ASP A 120 -31.88 -14.70 -11.50
C ASP A 120 -32.76 -15.94 -11.20
N GLY A 121 -33.63 -15.85 -10.20
CA GLY A 121 -34.43 -16.96 -9.69
C GLY A 121 -35.83 -16.55 -9.20
N ALA A 122 -36.48 -15.63 -9.92
CA ALA A 122 -37.89 -15.28 -9.73
C ALA A 122 -38.65 -15.34 -11.06
#